data_AF-A0AAV5RSZ8-F1
#
_entry.id   AF-A0AAV5RSZ8-F1
#
_cell.length_a   1.000
_cell.length_b   1.000
_cell.length_c   1.000
_cell.angle_alpha   90.00
_cell.angle_beta   90.00
_cell.angle_gamma   90.00
#
_symmetry.space_group_name_H-M   'P 1'
#
loop_
_entity.id
_entity.type
_entity.pdbx_description
1 polymer ?
#
loop_
_entity_poly.entity_id
_entity_poly.type
_entity_poly.pdbx_seq_one_letter_code
_entity_poly.pdbx_strand_id
1 'polypeptide(L)'
;MKLSQHNARNLETLLKAFRTSAPDLSIDTSTLLPMLYPSRSSLRETGRAQLPALASRLINIQVFDHNARVFQRSPQDINGCDFNYMHKCRGARATAPTIPLLTHNGARRASQQSLLTSFLEQQGIQRLANVPIPESRLPLRIRRKLDGIALLGVLGAIAARDPQASNVIVHDHILRLAPAKD
;
A
#
# COMPACT_ATOMS: atom_id res chain seq x y z
N MET A 1 -24.79 -3.80 -7.42
CA MET A 1 -23.81 -2.81 -7.95
C MET A 1 -23.22 -3.37 -9.24
N LYS A 2 -23.32 -2.68 -10.39
CA LYS A 2 -22.67 -3.13 -11.63
C LYS A 2 -21.24 -2.59 -11.70
N LEU A 3 -20.28 -3.49 -11.92
CA LEU A 3 -18.88 -3.17 -12.14
C LEU A 3 -18.72 -2.57 -13.55
N SER A 4 -18.08 -1.41 -13.69
CA SER A 4 -17.73 -0.90 -15.02
C SER A 4 -16.64 -1.78 -15.63
N GLN A 5 -16.63 -1.95 -16.95
CA GLN A 5 -15.57 -2.73 -17.63
C GLN A 5 -14.17 -2.19 -17.32
N HIS A 6 -14.04 -0.87 -17.13
CA HIS A 6 -12.78 -0.24 -16.74
C HIS A 6 -12.32 -0.67 -15.33
N ASN A 7 -13.22 -0.63 -14.35
CA ASN A 7 -12.89 -1.00 -12.98
C ASN A 7 -12.61 -2.49 -12.84
N ALA A 8 -13.27 -3.33 -13.65
CA ALA A 8 -12.98 -4.76 -13.76
C ALA A 8 -11.54 -4.99 -14.18
N ARG A 9 -11.11 -4.33 -15.27
CA ARG A 9 -9.73 -4.41 -15.77
C ARG A 9 -8.73 -3.91 -14.73
N ASN A 10 -8.99 -2.79 -14.07
CA ASN A 10 -8.10 -2.27 -13.04
C ASN A 10 -7.97 -3.22 -11.84
N LEU A 11 -9.08 -3.83 -11.41
CA LEU A 11 -9.07 -4.82 -10.34
C LEU A 11 -8.34 -6.10 -10.75
N GLU A 12 -8.50 -6.56 -11.99
CA GLU A 12 -7.75 -7.69 -12.53
C GLU A 12 -6.25 -7.39 -12.61
N THR A 13 -5.86 -6.21 -13.10
CA THR A 13 -4.45 -5.76 -13.11
C THR A 13 -3.88 -5.72 -11.69
N LEU A 14 -4.65 -5.22 -10.72
CA LEU A 14 -4.27 -5.19 -9.32
C LEU A 14 -4.05 -6.61 -8.76
N LEU A 15 -5.00 -7.51 -8.99
CA LEU A 15 -4.90 -8.91 -8.54
C LEU A 15 -3.78 -9.66 -9.25
N LYS A 16 -3.54 -9.37 -10.53
CA LYS A 16 -2.41 -9.92 -11.28
C LYS A 16 -1.09 -9.49 -10.65
N ALA A 17 -0.95 -8.22 -10.28
CA ALA A 17 0.23 -7.72 -9.56
C ALA A 17 0.40 -8.48 -8.24
N PHE A 18 -0.64 -8.57 -7.41
CA PHE A 18 -0.58 -9.29 -6.13
C PHE A 18 -0.23 -10.78 -6.26
N ARG A 19 -0.70 -11.45 -7.32
CA ARG A 19 -0.38 -12.86 -7.57
C ARG A 19 1.08 -13.10 -7.94
N THR A 20 1.84 -12.07 -8.32
CA THR A 20 3.28 -12.22 -8.54
C THR A 20 4.04 -12.51 -7.25
N SER A 21 3.57 -11.98 -6.11
CA SER A 21 4.13 -12.27 -4.78
C SER A 21 3.35 -13.34 -4.02
N ALA A 22 2.05 -13.50 -4.29
CA ALA A 22 1.17 -14.47 -3.64
C ALA A 22 0.39 -15.29 -4.69
N PRO A 23 1.02 -16.29 -5.34
CA PRO A 23 0.41 -17.04 -6.45
C PRO A 23 -0.86 -17.80 -6.03
N ASP A 24 -0.92 -18.24 -4.78
CA ASP A 24 -2.05 -18.99 -4.21
C ASP A 24 -3.23 -18.10 -3.79
N LEU A 25 -3.17 -16.79 -4.06
CA LEU A 25 -4.22 -15.84 -3.71
C LEU A 25 -5.53 -16.15 -4.47
N SER A 26 -6.39 -16.90 -3.80
CA SER A 26 -7.74 -17.25 -4.24
C SER A 26 -8.77 -16.30 -3.63
N ILE A 27 -9.01 -15.19 -4.30
CA ILE A 27 -10.06 -14.23 -3.96
C ILE A 27 -10.96 -13.98 -5.17
N ASP A 28 -12.27 -14.08 -4.92
CA ASP A 28 -13.27 -13.76 -5.91
C ASP A 28 -13.42 -12.24 -6.03
N THR A 29 -13.34 -11.74 -7.26
CA THR A 29 -13.51 -10.32 -7.60
C THR A 29 -14.82 -9.75 -7.05
N SER A 30 -15.90 -10.56 -7.01
CA SER A 30 -17.21 -10.16 -6.49
C SER A 30 -17.11 -9.66 -5.04
N THR A 31 -16.24 -10.28 -4.25
CA THR A 31 -16.01 -9.94 -2.84
C THR A 31 -15.27 -8.63 -2.69
N LEU A 32 -14.51 -8.20 -3.69
CA LEU A 32 -13.75 -6.95 -3.65
C LEU A 32 -14.53 -5.75 -4.21
N LEU A 33 -15.61 -5.99 -4.96
CA LEU A 33 -16.41 -4.92 -5.58
C LEU A 33 -16.82 -3.81 -4.60
N PRO A 34 -17.31 -4.10 -3.38
CA PRO A 34 -17.70 -3.04 -2.48
C PRO A 34 -16.54 -2.14 -2.04
N MET A 35 -15.30 -2.64 -2.10
CA MET A 35 -14.10 -1.89 -1.72
C MET A 35 -13.74 -0.83 -2.74
N LEU A 36 -14.21 -0.97 -3.98
CA LEU A 36 -14.02 0.02 -5.03
C LEU A 36 -14.92 1.26 -4.83
N TYR A 37 -15.86 1.25 -3.88
CA TYR A 37 -16.73 2.38 -3.58
C TYR A 37 -16.31 3.01 -2.25
N PRO A 38 -15.40 4.00 -2.25
CA PRO A 38 -14.78 4.51 -1.03
C PRO A 38 -15.69 5.43 -0.18
N SER A 39 -17.02 5.42 -0.39
CA SER A 39 -17.91 6.23 0.44
C SER A 39 -18.10 5.57 1.81
N ARG A 40 -18.19 6.40 2.87
CA ARG A 40 -18.42 5.88 4.22
C ARG A 40 -19.76 5.18 4.37
N SER A 41 -20.77 5.58 3.59
CA SER A 41 -22.08 4.93 3.57
C SER A 41 -22.01 3.55 2.93
N SER A 42 -21.41 3.39 1.74
CA SER A 42 -21.31 2.08 1.06
C SER A 42 -20.52 1.06 1.87
N LEU A 43 -19.43 1.49 2.52
CA LEU A 43 -18.64 0.60 3.36
C LEU A 43 -19.34 0.24 4.67
N ARG A 44 -20.18 1.12 5.22
CA ARG A 44 -21.00 0.81 6.41
C ARG A 44 -22.14 -0.13 6.09
N GLU A 45 -22.86 0.11 4.99
CA GLU A 45 -23.95 -0.75 4.49
C GLU A 45 -23.49 -2.19 4.26
N THR A 46 -22.22 -2.36 3.86
CA THR A 46 -21.63 -3.68 3.64
C THR A 46 -20.92 -4.26 4.86
N GLY A 47 -20.94 -3.59 6.01
CA GLY A 47 -20.25 -4.02 7.24
C GLY A 47 -18.72 -3.98 7.16
N ARG A 48 -18.15 -3.29 6.16
CA ARG A 48 -16.72 -3.34 5.80
C ARG A 48 -15.99 -2.01 6.01
N ALA A 49 -16.61 -1.07 6.71
CA ALA A 49 -16.04 0.24 7.03
C ALA A 49 -14.69 0.16 7.77
N GLN A 50 -14.38 -0.96 8.43
CA GLN A 50 -13.15 -1.16 9.18
C GLN A 50 -12.00 -1.69 8.32
N LEU A 51 -12.26 -2.26 7.13
CA LEU A 51 -11.22 -2.90 6.30
C LEU A 51 -10.11 -1.93 5.85
N PRO A 52 -10.43 -0.70 5.38
CA PRO A 52 -9.36 0.25 5.05
C PRO A 52 -8.50 0.63 6.26
N ALA A 53 -9.10 0.72 7.45
CA ALA A 53 -8.38 1.03 8.68
C ALA A 53 -7.50 -0.14 9.13
N LEU A 54 -7.98 -1.38 8.97
CA LEU A 54 -7.20 -2.60 9.21
C LEU A 54 -5.94 -2.62 8.32
N ALA A 55 -6.10 -2.46 7.00
CA ALA A 55 -4.99 -2.44 6.07
C ALA A 55 -3.99 -1.31 6.38
N SER A 56 -4.50 -0.12 6.70
CA SER A 56 -3.67 1.02 7.07
C SER A 56 -2.81 0.71 8.30
N ARG A 57 -3.38 0.07 9.32
CA ARG A 57 -2.64 -0.37 10.52
C ARG A 57 -1.63 -1.46 10.20
N LEU A 58 -1.98 -2.45 9.37
CA LEU A 58 -1.06 -3.52 8.97
C LEU A 58 0.15 -2.98 8.22
N ILE A 59 -0.05 -2.07 7.26
CA ILE A 59 1.05 -1.39 6.57
C ILE A 59 1.95 -0.67 7.59
N ASN A 60 1.38 0.06 8.55
CA ASN A 60 2.18 0.74 9.56
C ASN A 60 2.98 -0.25 10.42
N ILE A 61 2.38 -1.36 10.86
CA ILE A 61 3.06 -2.41 11.63
C ILE A 61 4.23 -2.97 10.82
N GLN A 62 4.03 -3.28 9.55
CA GLN A 62 5.09 -3.80 8.69
C GLN A 62 6.20 -2.77 8.44
N VAL A 63 5.85 -1.49 8.35
CA VAL A 63 6.83 -0.40 8.27
C VAL A 63 7.66 -0.33 9.55
N PHE A 64 7.04 -0.51 10.72
CA PHE A 64 7.76 -0.59 11.98
C PHE A 64 8.66 -1.82 12.04
N ASP A 65 8.15 -3.01 11.70
CA ASP A 65 8.93 -4.26 11.68
C ASP A 65 10.13 -4.17 10.72
N HIS A 66 9.89 -3.69 9.49
CA HIS A 66 10.95 -3.48 8.51
C HIS A 66 12.04 -2.53 9.01
N ASN A 67 11.65 -1.38 9.56
CA ASN A 67 12.62 -0.43 10.10
C ASN A 67 13.33 -0.99 11.34
N ALA A 68 12.65 -1.74 12.21
CA ALA A 68 13.26 -2.40 13.36
C ALA A 68 14.35 -3.40 12.93
N ARG A 69 14.14 -4.14 11.83
CA ARG A 69 15.16 -5.03 11.25
C ARG A 69 16.34 -4.25 10.68
N VAL A 70 16.11 -3.14 10.00
CA VAL A 70 17.20 -2.32 9.42
C VAL A 70 18.04 -1.65 10.52
N PHE A 71 17.39 -1.10 11.54
CA PHE A 71 18.05 -0.43 12.67
C PHE A 71 18.39 -1.40 13.82
N GLN A 72 18.49 -2.70 13.53
CA GLN A 72 18.97 -3.66 14.50
C GLN A 72 20.42 -3.34 14.86
N ARG A 73 20.75 -3.46 16.15
CA ARG A 73 22.11 -3.22 16.66
C ARG A 73 23.07 -4.18 15.99
N SER A 74 24.16 -3.64 15.47
CA SER A 74 25.25 -4.44 14.95
C SER A 74 26.22 -4.81 16.07
N PRO A 75 26.86 -6.00 16.04
CA PRO A 75 28.04 -6.27 16.86
C PRO A 75 29.18 -5.25 16.67
N GLN A 76 29.15 -4.48 15.57
CA GLN A 76 30.12 -3.40 15.30
C GLN A 76 29.74 -2.05 15.94
N ASP A 77 28.61 -1.96 16.64
CA ASP A 77 28.21 -0.73 17.32
C ASP A 77 29.10 -0.50 18.54
N ILE A 78 29.75 0.66 18.63
CA ILE A 78 30.63 1.02 19.75
C ILE A 78 29.88 1.97 20.68
N ASN A 79 29.87 1.67 21.98
CA ASN A 79 29.20 2.48 23.02
C ASN A 79 27.71 2.77 22.74
N GLY A 80 27.02 1.88 22.02
CA GLY A 80 25.62 2.07 21.64
C GLY A 80 25.40 3.03 20.47
N CYS A 81 26.46 3.48 19.80
CA CYS A 81 26.39 4.27 18.58
C CYS A 81 26.47 3.36 17.35
N ASP A 82 25.45 3.46 16.48
CA ASP A 82 25.42 2.79 15.17
C ASP A 82 26.17 3.65 14.13
N PHE A 83 27.42 3.31 13.85
CA PHE A 83 28.25 4.03 12.87
C PHE A 83 27.79 3.81 11.41
N ASN A 84 26.91 2.83 11.17
CA ASN A 84 26.29 2.57 9.87
C ASN A 84 24.93 3.28 9.73
N TYR A 85 24.48 4.05 10.73
CA TYR A 85 23.19 4.72 10.74
C TYR A 85 22.93 5.58 9.50
N MET A 86 23.94 6.34 9.04
CA MET A 86 23.81 7.18 7.85
C MET A 86 23.68 6.37 6.55
N HIS A 87 24.31 5.21 6.48
CA HIS A 87 24.14 4.25 5.38
C HIS A 87 22.76 3.58 5.41
N LYS A 88 22.21 3.35 6.60
CA LYS A 88 20.84 2.84 6.77
C LYS A 88 19.80 3.91 6.41
N CYS A 89 20.04 5.18 6.76
CA CYS A 89 19.06 6.28 6.59
C CYS A 89 19.01 6.90 5.19
N ARG A 90 20.14 6.97 4.48
CA ARG A 90 20.11 7.20 3.03
C ARG A 90 19.69 5.86 2.44
N GLY A 91 18.69 5.79 1.56
CA GLY A 91 18.28 4.54 0.88
C GLY A 91 19.39 3.97 -0.02
N ALA A 92 20.56 3.73 0.54
CA ALA A 92 21.78 3.34 -0.10
C ALA A 92 21.66 1.85 -0.35
N ARG A 93 21.44 1.51 -1.63
CA ARG A 93 21.92 0.40 -2.48
C ARG A 93 22.52 -0.89 -1.88
N ALA A 94 22.74 -1.03 -0.57
CA ALA A 94 23.21 -2.24 0.09
C ALA A 94 22.07 -2.88 0.89
N THR A 95 21.52 -3.96 0.34
CA THR A 95 20.80 -5.06 1.00
C THR A 95 19.35 -4.85 1.50
N ALA A 96 18.91 -3.67 1.95
CA ALA A 96 17.47 -3.42 2.21
C ALA A 96 17.16 -1.91 2.27
N PRO A 97 16.24 -1.37 1.45
CA PRO A 97 15.89 0.05 1.51
C PRO A 97 15.11 0.36 2.80
N THR A 98 15.53 1.33 3.63
CA THR A 98 14.65 1.86 4.69
C THR A 98 13.40 2.49 4.09
N ILE A 99 12.25 2.26 4.71
CA ILE A 99 11.01 2.88 4.25
C ILE A 99 10.96 4.33 4.77
N PRO A 100 10.80 5.33 3.90
CA PRO A 100 10.88 6.76 4.26
C PRO A 100 9.79 7.26 5.23
N LEU A 101 8.89 6.39 5.69
CA LEU A 101 7.84 6.71 6.66
C LEU A 101 8.38 7.08 8.05
N LEU A 102 9.53 6.55 8.46
CA LEU A 102 10.10 6.74 9.80
C LEU A 102 11.45 7.47 9.82
N THR A 103 12.00 7.86 8.66
CA THR A 103 13.30 8.54 8.63
C THR A 103 13.20 9.95 9.21
N HIS A 104 14.06 10.27 10.18
CA HIS A 104 14.22 11.58 10.81
C HIS A 104 14.79 12.65 9.85
N ASN A 105 15.47 12.25 8.77
CA ASN A 105 15.92 13.16 7.71
C ASN A 105 14.71 13.78 6.99
N GLY A 106 14.39 15.02 7.35
CA GLY A 106 13.17 15.75 7.00
C GLY A 106 12.95 16.07 5.52
N ALA A 107 13.79 15.62 4.59
CA ALA A 107 13.70 15.99 3.19
C ALA A 107 12.61 15.23 2.40
N ARG A 108 12.32 13.96 2.73
CA ARG A 108 11.29 13.14 2.03
C ARG A 108 10.66 12.11 2.97
N ARG A 109 9.85 12.55 3.94
CA ARG A 109 8.94 11.63 4.63
C ARG A 109 7.87 11.17 3.63
N ALA A 110 7.94 9.92 3.18
CA ALA A 110 6.84 9.33 2.44
C ALA A 110 5.67 9.16 3.40
N SER A 111 4.47 9.56 2.97
CA SER A 111 3.25 9.21 3.68
C SER A 111 2.76 7.85 3.20
N GLN A 112 1.94 7.16 4.01
CA GLN A 112 1.30 5.92 3.55
C GLN A 112 0.53 6.17 2.25
N GLN A 113 -0.11 7.33 2.14
CA GLN A 113 -0.80 7.76 0.93
C GLN A 113 0.14 7.87 -0.27
N SER A 114 1.37 8.37 -0.11
CA SER A 114 2.32 8.45 -1.24
C SER A 114 2.81 7.07 -1.66
N LEU A 115 3.05 6.14 -0.73
CA LEU A 115 3.41 4.76 -1.09
C LEU A 115 2.29 4.08 -1.89
N LEU A 116 1.06 4.19 -1.42
CA LEU A 116 -0.11 3.65 -2.13
C LEU A 116 -0.29 4.29 -3.51
N THR A 117 -0.08 5.60 -3.62
CA THR A 117 -0.18 6.32 -4.90
C THR A 117 0.93 5.86 -5.86
N SER A 118 2.17 5.77 -5.38
CA SER A 118 3.31 5.32 -6.19
C SER A 118 3.16 3.88 -6.65
N PHE A 119 2.65 2.98 -5.82
CA PHE A 119 2.32 1.62 -6.25
C PHE A 119 1.30 1.62 -7.39
N LEU A 120 0.19 2.35 -7.24
CA LEU A 120 -0.84 2.43 -8.29
C LEU A 120 -0.27 3.00 -9.60
N GLU A 121 0.56 4.04 -9.50
CA GLU A 121 1.23 4.64 -10.66
C GLU A 121 2.21 3.68 -11.34
N GLN A 122 3.03 2.93 -10.58
CA GLN A 122 3.95 1.93 -11.13
C GLN A 122 3.24 0.77 -11.83
N GLN A 123 2.05 0.39 -11.33
CA GLN A 123 1.23 -0.64 -11.96
C GLN A 123 0.37 -0.10 -13.12
N GLY A 124 0.45 1.20 -13.45
CA GLY A 124 -0.39 1.83 -14.46
C GLY A 124 -1.88 1.86 -14.10
N ILE A 125 -2.22 1.69 -12.82
CA ILE A 125 -3.59 1.66 -12.33
C ILE A 125 -4.00 3.08 -11.97
N GLN A 126 -4.92 3.64 -12.75
CA GLN A 126 -5.57 4.91 -12.45
C GLN A 126 -7.06 4.65 -12.27
N ARG A 127 -7.72 5.38 -11.37
CA ARG A 127 -9.19 5.31 -11.20
C ARG A 127 -9.64 3.93 -10.69
N LEU A 128 -8.92 3.41 -9.69
CA LEU A 128 -9.33 2.19 -9.00
C LEU A 128 -10.69 2.40 -8.29
N ALA A 129 -10.89 3.58 -7.71
CA ALA A 129 -12.14 3.93 -7.02
C ALA A 129 -13.24 4.31 -8.02
N ASN A 130 -14.40 3.64 -7.85
CA ASN A 130 -15.64 4.01 -8.51
C ASN A 130 -16.30 5.17 -7.76
N VAL A 131 -16.21 6.36 -8.35
CA VAL A 131 -16.75 7.59 -7.76
C VAL A 131 -17.83 8.12 -8.69
N PRO A 132 -19.06 8.36 -8.21
CA PRO A 132 -20.17 8.87 -9.01
C PRO A 132 -20.03 10.39 -9.28
N ILE A 133 -18.83 10.84 -9.62
CA ILE A 133 -18.51 12.25 -9.91
C ILE A 133 -17.78 12.28 -11.26
N PRO A 134 -18.23 13.10 -12.22
CA PRO A 134 -17.57 13.28 -13.51
C PRO A 134 -16.12 13.73 -13.36
N GLU A 135 -15.25 13.29 -14.27
CA GLU A 135 -13.81 13.56 -14.21
C GLU A 135 -13.46 15.05 -14.23
N SER A 136 -14.16 15.83 -15.07
CA SER A 136 -13.98 17.28 -15.17
C SER A 136 -14.25 18.02 -13.87
N ARG A 137 -14.95 17.38 -12.92
CA ARG A 137 -15.35 17.97 -11.64
C ARG A 137 -14.59 17.41 -10.44
N LEU A 138 -13.75 16.39 -10.62
CA LEU A 138 -13.01 15.79 -9.52
C LEU A 138 -11.52 16.16 -9.58
N PRO A 139 -11.02 16.97 -8.63
CA PRO A 139 -9.61 17.28 -8.54
C PRO A 139 -8.74 16.02 -8.44
N LEU A 140 -7.62 15.98 -9.17
CA LEU A 140 -6.71 14.83 -9.22
C LEU A 140 -6.25 14.38 -7.81
N ARG A 141 -6.00 15.34 -6.91
CA ARG A 141 -5.63 15.05 -5.51
C ARG A 141 -6.71 14.25 -4.78
N ILE A 142 -7.99 14.57 -5.01
CA ILE A 142 -9.11 13.86 -4.39
C ILE A 142 -9.25 12.48 -5.03
N ARG A 143 -9.11 12.36 -6.36
CA ARG A 143 -9.10 11.06 -7.05
C ARG A 143 -8.05 10.13 -6.46
N ARG A 144 -6.79 10.56 -6.37
CA ARG A 144 -5.68 9.78 -5.78
C ARG A 144 -5.98 9.36 -4.34
N LYS A 145 -6.57 10.24 -3.54
CA LYS A 145 -6.98 9.92 -2.17
C LYS A 145 -8.04 8.81 -2.15
N LEU A 146 -9.04 8.88 -3.02
CA LEU A 146 -10.11 7.89 -3.11
C LEU A 146 -9.60 6.55 -3.65
N ASP A 147 -8.70 6.56 -4.64
CA ASP A 147 -8.03 5.37 -5.16
C ASP A 147 -7.20 4.70 -4.05
N GLY A 148 -6.48 5.48 -3.23
CA GLY A 148 -5.78 4.97 -2.05
C GLY A 148 -6.70 4.33 -1.02
N ILE A 149 -7.88 4.92 -0.76
CA ILE A 149 -8.89 4.32 0.14
C ILE A 149 -9.44 3.01 -0.45
N ALA A 150 -9.70 2.96 -1.75
CA ALA A 150 -10.16 1.74 -2.42
C ALA A 150 -9.10 0.64 -2.35
N LEU A 151 -7.84 0.97 -2.59
CA LEU A 151 -6.71 0.05 -2.44
C LEU A 151 -6.59 -0.49 -1.01
N LEU A 152 -6.71 0.39 0.00
CA LEU A 152 -6.74 -0.02 1.40
C LEU A 152 -7.93 -0.94 1.71
N GLY A 153 -9.11 -0.67 1.13
CA GLY A 153 -10.26 -1.55 1.24
C GLY A 153 -9.99 -2.95 0.67
N VAL A 154 -9.39 -3.02 -0.52
CA VAL A 154 -9.00 -4.29 -1.16
C VAL A 154 -7.98 -5.04 -0.32
N LEU A 155 -6.89 -4.37 0.09
CA LEU A 155 -5.86 -4.97 0.96
C LEU A 155 -6.46 -5.43 2.29
N GLY A 156 -7.39 -4.66 2.86
CA GLY A 156 -8.07 -5.03 4.11
C GLY A 156 -8.96 -6.25 3.95
N ALA A 157 -9.66 -6.37 2.82
CA ALA A 157 -10.44 -7.55 2.49
C ALA A 157 -9.56 -8.79 2.29
N ILE A 158 -8.39 -8.62 1.64
CA ILE A 158 -7.40 -9.70 1.52
C ILE A 158 -6.90 -10.08 2.91
N ALA A 159 -6.45 -9.13 3.73
CA ALA A 159 -5.94 -9.37 5.07
C ALA A 159 -6.94 -10.09 5.98
N ALA A 160 -8.23 -9.77 5.87
CA ALA A 160 -9.28 -10.42 6.66
C ALA A 160 -9.50 -11.89 6.28
N ARG A 161 -9.16 -12.28 5.04
CA ARG A 161 -9.36 -13.64 4.52
C ARG A 161 -8.07 -14.46 4.54
N ASP A 162 -6.98 -13.87 4.10
CA ASP A 162 -5.65 -14.44 4.01
C ASP A 162 -4.61 -13.43 4.53
N PRO A 163 -4.36 -13.43 5.85
CA PRO A 163 -3.39 -12.54 6.47
C PRO A 163 -1.97 -12.75 5.95
N GLN A 164 -1.60 -13.99 5.57
CA GLN A 164 -0.25 -14.32 5.10
C GLN A 164 -0.02 -13.75 3.70
N ALA A 165 -0.94 -13.97 2.77
CA ALA A 165 -0.85 -13.36 1.45
C ALA A 165 -0.86 -11.84 1.52
N SER A 166 -1.73 -11.25 2.36
CA SER A 166 -1.72 -9.79 2.58
C SER A 166 -0.37 -9.31 3.09
N ASN A 167 0.28 -10.06 3.98
CA ASN A 167 1.55 -9.64 4.53
C ASN A 167 2.64 -9.58 3.47
N VAL A 168 2.73 -10.64 2.66
CA VAL A 168 3.67 -10.74 1.54
C VAL A 168 3.42 -9.64 0.51
N ILE A 169 2.16 -9.42 0.12
CA ILE A 169 1.77 -8.39 -0.85
C ILE A 169 2.19 -6.99 -0.38
N VAL A 170 1.88 -6.63 0.87
CA VAL A 170 2.22 -5.30 1.37
C VAL A 170 3.73 -5.10 1.41
N HIS A 171 4.48 -6.09 1.91
CA HIS A 171 5.93 -6.02 1.94
C HIS A 171 6.55 -5.87 0.55
N ASP A 172 6.15 -6.73 -0.40
CA ASP A 172 6.81 -6.79 -1.72
C ASP A 172 6.35 -5.71 -2.70
N HIS A 173 5.11 -5.24 -2.58
CA HIS A 173 4.56 -4.27 -3.53
C HIS A 173 4.40 -2.86 -2.98
N ILE A 174 4.22 -2.69 -1.67
CA ILE A 174 4.00 -1.37 -1.07
C ILE A 174 5.27 -0.85 -0.39
N LEU A 175 6.02 -1.72 0.28
CA LEU A 175 7.20 -1.31 1.05
C LEU A 175 8.51 -1.34 0.22
N ARG A 176 8.63 -2.29 -0.71
CA ARG A 176 9.77 -2.41 -1.63
C ARG A 176 9.70 -1.53 -2.87
N LEU A 177 8.78 -0.56 -2.92
CA LEU A 177 8.75 0.44 -4.00
C LEU A 177 10.10 1.17 -4.02
N ALA A 178 10.96 0.78 -4.96
CA ALA A 178 12.20 1.49 -5.20
C ALA A 178 11.86 2.96 -5.50
N PRO A 179 12.64 3.94 -4.99
CA PRO A 179 12.51 5.28 -5.52
C PRO A 179 12.71 5.18 -7.04
N ALA A 180 11.74 5.70 -7.79
CA ALA A 180 11.87 5.81 -9.24
C ALA A 180 13.25 6.42 -9.53
N LYS A 181 13.99 5.78 -10.43
CA LYS A 181 15.23 6.37 -10.93
C LYS A 181 14.84 7.65 -11.66
N ASP A 182 15.08 8.79 -11.02
CA ASP A 182 15.23 10.08 -11.69
C ASP A 182 16.52 10.05 -12.53
#